data_AF-A0A2V4DPG3-F1
#
_entry.id   AF-A0A2V4DPG3-F1
#
_cell.length_a   1.000
_cell.length_b   1.000
_cell.length_c   1.000
_cell.angle_alpha   90.00
_cell.angle_beta   90.00
_cell.angle_gamma   90.00
#
_symmetry.space_group_name_H-M   'P 1'
#
loop_
_entity.id
_entity.type
_entity.pdbx_description
1 polymer ?
#
loop_
_entity_poly.entity_id
_entity_poly.type
_entity_poly.pdbx_seq_one_letter_code
_entity_poly.pdbx_strand_id
1 'polypeptide(L)'
;MTVGKLRYWLSFIIASVAVFFFMNQFDLFDKNIEKLLFTMSKEINKNTPYQLDQFTILDSTTAYKNTIVYKMTIFNVNIKDSEMGFVENKLFLTARNSICTEECTKETIFKGAIFKYMYSEENGKHLFSFTIDSKDCLEMLKDDSK
;
A
#
# COMPACT_ATOMS: atom_id res chain seq x y z
N MET A 1 -38.99 -9.28 -40.05
CA MET A 1 -37.79 -9.10 -39.22
C MET A 1 -38.16 -8.18 -38.06
N THR A 2 -38.39 -8.76 -36.88
CA THR A 2 -39.15 -8.16 -35.77
C THR A 2 -38.30 -7.25 -34.88
N VAL A 3 -38.76 -5.99 -34.74
CA VAL A 3 -38.21 -4.87 -33.95
C VAL A 3 -37.89 -5.22 -32.48
N GLY A 4 -38.49 -6.29 -31.95
CA GLY A 4 -38.29 -6.73 -30.57
C GLY A 4 -36.88 -7.22 -30.21
N LYS A 5 -36.10 -7.75 -31.16
CA LYS A 5 -34.74 -8.26 -30.86
C LYS A 5 -33.69 -7.15 -30.74
N LEU A 6 -33.86 -6.01 -31.39
CA LEU A 6 -32.87 -4.92 -31.38
C LEU A 6 -32.85 -4.15 -30.05
N ARG A 7 -33.97 -4.12 -29.33
CA ARG A 7 -34.12 -3.37 -28.07
C ARG A 7 -33.38 -4.03 -26.89
N TYR A 8 -33.24 -5.36 -26.89
CA TYR A 8 -32.55 -6.09 -25.81
C TYR A 8 -31.02 -5.98 -25.90
N TRP A 9 -30.44 -5.82 -27.10
CA TRP A 9 -29.00 -5.69 -27.26
C TRP A 9 -28.47 -4.33 -26.79
N LEU A 10 -29.25 -3.25 -26.97
CA LEU A 10 -28.88 -1.91 -26.49
C LEU A 10 -28.94 -1.81 -24.95
N SER A 11 -29.91 -2.47 -24.31
CA SER A 11 -30.03 -2.47 -22.84
C SER A 11 -28.90 -3.24 -22.14
N PHE A 12 -28.33 -4.26 -22.77
CA PHE A 12 -27.23 -5.06 -22.20
C PHE A 12 -25.90 -4.28 -22.16
N ILE A 13 -25.63 -3.46 -23.18
CA ILE A 13 -24.41 -2.66 -23.27
C ILE A 13 -24.41 -1.54 -22.22
N ILE A 14 -25.55 -0.89 -21.99
CA ILE A 14 -25.68 0.17 -20.99
C ILE A 14 -25.48 -0.39 -19.58
N ALA A 15 -26.02 -1.58 -19.29
CA ALA A 15 -25.83 -2.24 -17.99
C ALA A 15 -24.35 -2.61 -17.76
N SER A 16 -23.63 -3.09 -18.78
CA SER A 16 -22.20 -3.42 -18.65
C SER A 16 -21.30 -2.19 -18.47
N VAL A 17 -21.62 -1.07 -19.15
CA VAL A 17 -20.86 0.19 -19.01
C VAL A 17 -21.15 0.83 -17.65
N ALA A 18 -22.40 0.78 -17.18
CA ALA A 18 -22.75 1.28 -15.84
C ALA A 18 -22.00 0.50 -14.74
N VAL A 19 -21.91 -0.83 -14.84
CA VAL A 19 -21.14 -1.65 -13.88
C VAL A 19 -19.64 -1.33 -13.92
N PHE A 20 -19.08 -1.06 -15.11
CA PHE A 20 -17.69 -0.60 -15.25
C PHE A 20 -17.46 0.80 -14.67
N PHE A 21 -18.41 1.73 -14.83
CA PHE A 21 -18.36 3.05 -14.20
C PHE A 21 -18.58 3.00 -12.68
N PHE A 22 -19.39 2.06 -12.18
CA PHE A 22 -19.61 1.86 -10.75
C PHE A 22 -18.38 1.26 -10.03
N MET A 23 -17.56 0.44 -10.69
CA MET A 23 -16.30 -0.07 -10.13
C MET A 23 -15.24 1.05 -9.96
N ASN A 24 -15.34 2.14 -10.73
CA ASN A 24 -14.44 3.30 -10.63
C ASN A 24 -14.84 4.31 -9.53
N GLN A 25 -15.92 4.06 -8.77
CA GLN A 25 -16.29 4.87 -7.61
C GLN A 25 -15.84 4.26 -6.29
N PHE A 26 -14.63 3.68 -6.25
CA PHE A 26 -13.99 3.46 -4.96
C PHE A 26 -13.78 4.84 -4.35
N ASP A 27 -14.58 5.12 -3.31
CA ASP A 27 -14.77 6.38 -2.60
C ASP A 27 -13.49 6.77 -1.81
N LEU A 28 -12.33 6.83 -2.51
CA LEU A 28 -10.98 7.09 -1.98
C LEU A 28 -10.75 8.55 -1.59
N PHE A 29 -11.75 9.40 -1.78
CA PHE A 29 -11.69 10.82 -1.46
C PHE A 29 -12.37 11.14 -0.12
N ASP A 30 -12.32 10.23 0.84
CA ASP A 30 -12.65 10.57 2.22
C ASP A 30 -11.60 11.58 2.74
N LYS A 31 -12.04 12.78 3.11
CA LYS A 31 -11.17 13.83 3.69
C LYS A 31 -10.57 13.42 5.04
N ASN A 32 -11.06 12.32 5.62
CA ASN A 32 -10.56 11.79 6.87
C ASN A 32 -9.48 10.71 6.61
N ILE A 33 -8.21 11.14 6.72
CA ILE A 33 -7.04 10.26 6.55
C ILE A 33 -7.09 9.04 7.47
N GLU A 34 -7.61 9.17 8.68
CA GLU A 34 -7.72 8.05 9.62
C GLU A 34 -8.68 6.99 9.12
N LYS A 35 -9.85 7.39 8.61
CA LYS A 35 -10.83 6.46 8.05
C LYS A 35 -10.32 5.79 6.76
N LEU A 36 -9.60 6.54 5.93
CA LEU A 36 -8.92 6.00 4.75
C LEU A 36 -7.91 4.91 5.15
N LEU A 37 -6.98 5.22 6.06
CA LEU A 37 -5.96 4.26 6.50
C LEU A 37 -6.56 3.05 7.22
N PHE A 38 -7.62 3.25 8.01
CA PHE A 38 -8.38 2.15 8.62
C PHE A 38 -8.98 1.22 7.57
N THR A 39 -9.59 1.78 6.53
CA THR A 39 -10.16 1.01 5.42
C THR A 39 -9.07 0.26 4.66
N MET A 40 -7.96 0.93 4.32
CA MET A 40 -6.80 0.30 3.68
C MET A 40 -6.27 -0.87 4.51
N SER A 41 -6.09 -0.68 5.83
CA SER A 41 -5.62 -1.72 6.72
C SER A 41 -6.57 -2.92 6.75
N LYS A 42 -7.89 -2.67 6.82
CA LYS A 42 -8.89 -3.74 6.77
C LYS A 42 -8.87 -4.51 5.46
N GLU A 43 -8.75 -3.82 4.32
CA GLU A 43 -8.69 -4.45 2.99
C GLU A 43 -7.41 -5.28 2.80
N ILE A 44 -6.25 -4.73 3.19
CA ILE A 44 -4.98 -5.47 3.15
C ILE A 44 -5.09 -6.74 4.01
N ASN A 45 -5.64 -6.61 5.22
CA ASN A 45 -5.72 -7.72 6.16
C ASN A 45 -6.66 -8.86 5.73
N LYS A 46 -7.49 -8.68 4.70
CA LYS A 46 -8.29 -9.78 4.13
C LYS A 46 -7.43 -10.88 3.51
N ASN A 47 -6.22 -10.53 3.08
CA ASN A 47 -5.30 -11.44 2.41
C ASN A 47 -4.04 -11.74 3.24
N THR A 48 -3.89 -11.16 4.43
CA THR A 48 -2.73 -11.43 5.30
C THR A 48 -2.97 -12.64 6.22
N PRO A 49 -1.92 -13.41 6.59
CA PRO A 49 -0.54 -13.22 6.16
C PRO A 49 -0.32 -13.63 4.69
N TYR A 50 0.49 -12.87 3.95
CA TYR A 50 0.90 -13.25 2.60
C TYR A 50 2.36 -12.92 2.33
N GLN A 51 2.97 -13.70 1.44
CA GLN A 51 4.36 -13.56 1.06
C GLN A 51 4.51 -12.40 0.05
N LEU A 52 5.30 -11.39 0.40
CA LEU A 52 5.60 -10.25 -0.47
C LEU A 52 6.69 -10.59 -1.48
N ASP A 53 7.72 -11.31 -1.03
CA ASP A 53 8.87 -11.72 -1.82
C ASP A 53 9.51 -13.00 -1.26
N GLN A 54 10.69 -13.36 -1.74
CA GLN A 54 11.39 -14.59 -1.34
C GLN A 54 11.77 -14.67 0.15
N PHE A 55 11.81 -13.55 0.86
CA PHE A 55 12.31 -13.44 2.24
C PHE A 55 11.34 -12.74 3.19
N THR A 56 10.29 -12.08 2.69
CA THR A 56 9.42 -11.21 3.49
C THR A 56 7.96 -11.67 3.44
N ILE A 57 7.34 -11.81 4.61
CA ILE A 57 5.89 -11.99 4.80
C ILE A 57 5.32 -10.69 5.35
N LEU A 58 4.22 -10.20 4.76
CA LEU A 58 3.36 -9.22 5.43
C LEU A 58 2.39 -9.96 6.34
N ASP A 59 2.61 -9.85 7.66
CA ASP A 59 1.81 -10.57 8.66
C ASP A 59 0.45 -9.93 8.84
N SER A 60 0.44 -8.60 8.93
CA SER A 60 -0.76 -7.79 9.11
C SER A 60 -0.44 -6.31 8.98
N THR A 61 -1.49 -5.51 8.90
CA THR A 61 -1.43 -4.07 9.05
C THR A 61 -2.30 -3.59 10.20
N THR A 62 -1.97 -2.45 10.77
CA THR A 62 -2.83 -1.74 11.72
C THR A 62 -2.83 -0.25 11.41
N ALA A 63 -3.98 0.40 11.47
CA ALA A 63 -4.07 1.85 11.29
C ALA A 63 -4.50 2.54 12.59
N TYR A 64 -3.88 3.67 12.89
CA TYR A 64 -4.24 4.53 14.02
C TYR A 64 -3.90 5.98 13.70
N LYS A 65 -4.87 6.89 13.89
CA LYS A 65 -4.75 8.30 13.48
C LYS A 65 -4.30 8.39 12.02
N ASN A 66 -3.23 9.13 11.73
CA ASN A 66 -2.66 9.28 10.40
C ASN A 66 -1.56 8.25 10.08
N THR A 67 -1.40 7.18 10.86
CA THR A 67 -0.35 6.18 10.66
C THR A 67 -0.93 4.82 10.31
N ILE A 68 -0.42 4.21 9.24
CA ILE A 68 -0.59 2.79 8.94
C ILE A 68 0.73 2.06 9.23
N VAL A 69 0.65 0.96 9.96
CA VAL A 69 1.79 0.15 10.38
C VAL A 69 1.72 -1.19 9.66
N TYR A 70 2.75 -1.53 8.91
CA TYR A 70 2.95 -2.82 8.28
C TYR A 70 3.84 -3.67 9.18
N LYS A 71 3.31 -4.80 9.67
CA LYS A 71 4.07 -5.77 10.47
C LYS A 71 4.57 -6.86 9.54
N MET A 72 5.89 -6.98 9.45
CA MET A 72 6.55 -7.87 8.51
C MET A 72 7.46 -8.84 9.25
N THR A 73 7.49 -10.07 8.74
CA THR A 73 8.43 -11.11 9.17
C THR A 73 9.42 -11.36 8.05
N ILE A 74 10.72 -11.31 8.37
CA ILE A 74 11.79 -11.73 7.46
C ILE A 74 12.28 -13.12 7.89
N PHE A 75 12.33 -14.05 6.95
CA PHE A 75 12.75 -15.43 7.18
C PHE A 75 14.00 -15.80 6.38
N ASN A 76 14.67 -16.89 6.79
CA ASN A 76 15.94 -17.36 6.18
C ASN A 76 17.06 -16.33 6.19
N VAL A 77 17.12 -15.53 7.24
CA VAL A 77 18.01 -14.39 7.36
C VAL A 77 19.20 -14.74 8.23
N ASN A 78 20.38 -14.86 7.63
CA ASN A 78 21.65 -14.87 8.38
C ASN A 78 22.34 -13.51 8.19
N ILE A 79 21.61 -12.42 8.45
CA ILE A 79 22.17 -11.07 8.38
C ILE A 79 23.01 -10.86 9.64
N LYS A 80 24.27 -10.49 9.47
CA LYS A 80 25.11 -10.08 10.59
C LYS A 80 24.65 -8.71 11.09
N ASP A 81 24.77 -8.44 12.39
CA ASP A 81 24.42 -7.14 12.96
C ASP A 81 25.09 -5.95 12.20
N SER A 82 26.30 -6.16 11.68
CA SER A 82 27.04 -5.16 10.87
C SER A 82 26.39 -4.82 9.52
N GLU A 83 25.53 -5.69 9.00
CA GLU A 83 24.86 -5.56 7.69
C GLU A 83 23.42 -5.03 7.84
N MET A 84 22.88 -5.02 9.06
CA MET A 84 21.49 -4.63 9.34
C MET A 84 21.16 -3.22 8.84
N GLY A 85 22.04 -2.24 9.07
CA GLY A 85 21.82 -0.86 8.60
C GLY A 85 21.78 -0.74 7.07
N PHE A 86 22.53 -1.58 6.35
CA PHE A 86 22.46 -1.61 4.89
C PHE A 86 21.13 -2.18 4.40
N VAL A 87 20.66 -3.26 5.04
CA VAL A 87 19.38 -3.90 4.69
C VAL A 87 18.20 -2.98 5.01
N GLU A 88 18.20 -2.35 6.19
CA GLU A 88 17.22 -1.33 6.56
C GLU A 88 17.15 -0.22 5.52
N ASN A 89 18.30 0.36 5.14
CA ASN A 89 18.34 1.44 4.15
C ASN A 89 17.83 0.98 2.77
N LYS A 90 18.17 -0.22 2.32
CA LYS A 90 17.69 -0.76 1.04
C LYS A 90 16.17 -0.95 1.04
N LEU A 91 15.61 -1.46 2.13
CA LEU A 91 14.16 -1.63 2.27
C LEU A 91 13.43 -0.29 2.39
N PHE A 92 14.01 0.67 3.13
CA PHE A 92 13.51 2.04 3.20
C PHE A 92 13.43 2.67 1.81
N LEU A 93 14.51 2.65 1.03
CA LEU A 93 14.53 3.23 -0.32
C LEU A 93 13.50 2.55 -1.24
N THR A 94 13.37 1.22 -1.14
CA THR A 94 12.39 0.45 -1.93
C THR A 94 10.96 0.84 -1.59
N ALA A 95 10.62 0.86 -0.30
CA ALA A 95 9.31 1.25 0.19
C ALA A 95 8.99 2.72 -0.11
N ARG A 96 9.96 3.61 0.08
CA ARG A 96 9.84 5.05 -0.23
C ARG A 96 9.52 5.25 -1.69
N ASN A 97 10.28 4.63 -2.59
CA ASN A 97 10.04 4.75 -4.02
C ASN A 97 8.62 4.31 -4.37
N SER A 98 8.19 3.12 -3.92
CA SER A 98 6.83 2.64 -4.17
C SER A 98 5.77 3.61 -3.65
N ILE A 99 5.88 4.07 -2.39
CA ILE A 99 4.91 4.98 -1.80
C ILE A 99 4.85 6.32 -2.55
N CYS A 100 6.01 6.87 -2.94
CA CYS A 100 6.12 8.19 -3.53
C CYS A 100 5.81 8.23 -5.04
N THR A 101 5.83 7.09 -5.73
CA THR A 101 5.54 7.02 -7.18
C THR A 101 4.15 6.50 -7.51
N GLU A 102 3.61 5.56 -6.73
CA GLU A 102 2.27 4.99 -6.98
C GLU A 102 1.17 6.01 -6.65
N GLU A 103 0.24 6.25 -7.59
CA GLU A 103 -0.71 7.37 -7.53
C GLU A 103 -1.52 7.41 -6.24
N CYS A 104 -2.11 6.27 -5.85
CA CYS A 104 -2.93 6.15 -4.64
C CYS A 104 -2.15 6.45 -3.36
N THR A 105 -0.95 5.88 -3.20
CA THR A 105 -0.14 6.06 -1.99
C THR A 105 0.51 7.44 -1.95
N LYS A 106 0.90 7.97 -3.11
CA LYS A 106 1.45 9.32 -3.27
C LYS A 106 0.43 10.37 -2.84
N GLU A 107 -0.81 10.29 -3.29
CA GLU A 107 -1.84 11.20 -2.82
C GLU A 107 -2.08 11.07 -1.31
N THR A 108 -2.11 9.84 -0.81
CA THR A 108 -2.38 9.54 0.60
C THR A 108 -1.29 10.12 1.51
N ILE A 109 -0.02 9.99 1.15
CA ILE A 109 1.09 10.54 1.94
C ILE A 109 1.12 12.08 1.91
N PHE A 110 0.79 12.71 0.77
CA PHE A 110 0.67 14.17 0.69
C PHE A 110 -0.56 14.72 1.42
N LYS A 111 -1.58 13.89 1.69
CA LYS A 111 -2.69 14.20 2.61
C LYS A 111 -2.32 14.07 4.09
N GLY A 112 -1.06 13.71 4.42
CA GLY A 112 -0.53 13.65 5.78
C GLY A 112 -0.51 12.26 6.40
N ALA A 113 -0.68 11.19 5.59
CA ALA A 113 -0.46 9.83 6.07
C ALA A 113 1.02 9.58 6.39
N ILE A 114 1.23 8.64 7.30
CA ILE A 114 2.52 8.14 7.74
C ILE A 114 2.52 6.63 7.53
N PHE A 115 3.52 6.12 6.82
CA PHE A 115 3.68 4.69 6.55
C PHE A 115 4.81 4.16 7.42
N LYS A 116 4.51 3.29 8.38
CA LYS A 116 5.49 2.68 9.27
C LYS A 116 5.67 1.22 8.93
N TYR A 117 6.92 0.78 8.81
CA TYR A 117 7.28 -0.62 8.56
C TYR A 117 7.99 -1.18 9.78
N MET A 118 7.53 -2.32 10.28
CA MET A 118 8.11 -3.01 11.43
C MET A 118 8.54 -4.41 11.02
N TYR A 119 9.84 -4.65 10.97
CA TYR A 119 10.40 -5.95 10.60
C TYR A 119 10.81 -6.74 11.85
N SER A 120 10.48 -8.03 11.84
CA SER A 120 10.84 -8.99 12.89
C SER A 120 11.34 -10.29 12.25
N GLU A 121 12.07 -11.11 13.01
CA GLU A 121 12.38 -12.49 12.64
C GLU A 121 11.18 -13.42 12.86
N GLU A 122 11.25 -14.66 12.35
CA GLU A 122 10.22 -15.70 12.57
C GLU A 122 9.92 -15.97 14.05
N ASN A 123 10.89 -15.75 14.93
CA ASN A 123 10.73 -15.92 16.39
C ASN A 123 10.06 -14.71 17.07
N GLY A 124 9.68 -13.67 16.30
CA GLY A 124 9.08 -12.43 16.80
C GLY A 124 10.07 -11.38 17.32
N LYS A 125 11.39 -11.64 17.26
CA LYS A 125 12.42 -10.67 17.62
C LYS A 125 12.40 -9.51 16.64
N HIS A 126 12.21 -8.30 17.16
CA HIS A 126 12.27 -7.09 16.36
C HIS A 126 13.67 -6.90 15.77
N LEU A 127 13.73 -6.56 14.48
CA LEU A 127 14.96 -6.25 13.76
C LEU A 127 15.17 -4.75 13.66
N PHE A 128 14.27 -4.06 12.95
CA PHE A 128 14.29 -2.61 12.77
C PHE A 128 12.91 -2.11 12.33
N SER A 129 12.74 -0.79 12.38
CA SER A 129 11.57 -0.12 11.83
C SER A 129 11.94 1.23 11.26
N PHE A 130 11.33 1.59 10.14
CA PHE A 130 11.43 2.91 9.55
C PHE A 130 10.05 3.47 9.26
N THR A 131 10.00 4.77 9.03
CA THR A 131 8.79 5.53 8.75
C THR A 131 9.00 6.35 7.49
N ILE A 132 7.95 6.46 6.68
CA ILE A 132 7.94 7.27 5.48
C ILE A 132 6.78 8.28 5.62
N ASP A 133 7.11 9.56 5.53
CA ASP A 133 6.18 10.69 5.50
C ASP A 133 6.37 11.54 4.23
N SER A 134 5.60 12.62 4.10
CA SER A 134 5.63 13.46 2.90
C SER A 134 6.98 14.13 2.65
N LYS A 135 7.81 14.33 3.68
CA LYS A 135 9.15 14.90 3.54
C LYS A 135 10.08 13.94 2.82
N ASP A 136 9.99 12.65 3.09
CA ASP A 136 10.80 11.63 2.41
C ASP A 136 10.55 11.63 0.89
N CYS A 137 9.30 11.82 0.48
CA CYS A 137 8.95 11.97 -0.94
C CYS A 137 9.48 13.28 -1.54
N LEU A 138 9.45 14.38 -0.78
CA LEU A 138 10.00 15.66 -1.24
C LEU A 138 11.52 15.63 -1.35
N GLU A 139 12.21 14.88 -0.50
CA GLU A 139 13.67 14.68 -0.57
C GLU A 139 14.05 13.85 -1.80
N MET A 140 13.32 12.76 -2.06
CA MET A 140 13.51 11.94 -3.27
C MET A 140 13.46 12.77 -4.56
N LEU A 141 12.45 13.66 -4.68
CA LEU A 141 12.30 14.54 -5.85
C LEU A 141 13.46 15.55 -6.02
N LYS A 142 14.17 15.90 -4.95
CA LYS A 142 15.34 16.79 -5.03
C LYS A 142 16.57 16.07 -5.54
N ASP A 143 16.73 14.80 -5.16
CA ASP A 143 17.86 13.99 -5.60
C ASP A 143 17.77 13.66 -7.10
N ASP A 144 16.57 13.42 -7.62
CA ASP A 144 16.32 13.19 -9.06
C ASP A 144 16.55 14.43 -9.94
N SER A 145 16.63 15.63 -9.34
CA SER A 145 16.83 16.90 -10.05
C SER A 145 18.30 17.32 -10.21
N LYS A 146 19.24 16.51 -9.70
CA LYS A 146 20.69 16.71 -9.81
C LYS A 146 21.30 15.77 -10.84
#